data_AF-A0A535H783-F1
#
_entry.id   AF-A0A535H783-F1
#
_cell.length_a   1.000
_cell.length_b   1.000
_cell.length_c   1.000
_cell.angle_alpha   90.00
_cell.angle_beta   90.00
_cell.angle_gamma   90.00
#
_symmetry.space_group_name_H-M   'P 1'
#
loop_
_entity.id
_entity.type
_entity.pdbx_description
1 polymer ?
#
loop_
_entity_poly.entity_id
_entity_poly.type
_entity_poly.pdbx_seq_one_letter_code
_entity_poly.pdbx_strand_id
1 'polypeptide(L)'
;MDDLVHEFKSDVRDEDGHVYSARAMGRQRKGTTVWEGWLEFSPRGGGGVLRKSPIETTQPNREALVYWASGLERVYLEGALERAITARSEGRARSN
;
A
#
# COMPACT_ATOMS: atom_id res chain seq x y z
N MET A 1 7.78 5.98 -13.06
CA MET A 1 8.04 6.45 -11.69
C MET A 1 6.84 6.07 -10.85
N ASP A 2 7.04 5.93 -9.55
CA ASP A 2 5.94 5.64 -8.61
C ASP A 2 5.44 6.98 -8.08
N ASP A 3 4.13 7.18 -8.13
CA ASP A 3 3.48 8.44 -7.83
C ASP A 3 2.63 8.30 -6.58
N LEU A 4 2.70 9.29 -5.69
CA LEU A 4 1.76 9.40 -4.58
C LEU A 4 0.38 9.75 -5.14
N VAL A 5 -0.59 8.88 -4.86
CA VAL A 5 -1.99 9.05 -5.29
C VAL A 5 -2.80 9.68 -4.17
N HIS A 6 -2.68 9.15 -2.95
CA HIS A 6 -3.42 9.61 -1.79
C HIS A 6 -2.65 9.34 -0.50
N GLU A 7 -2.75 10.24 0.48
CA GLU A 7 -2.23 10.03 1.82
C GLU A 7 -3.38 9.92 2.81
N PHE A 8 -3.43 8.82 3.55
CA PHE A 8 -4.47 8.58 4.54
C PHE A 8 -4.13 9.31 5.83
N LYS A 9 -5.10 10.04 6.38
CA LYS A 9 -4.94 10.75 7.66
C LYS A 9 -5.03 9.82 8.88
N SER A 10 -5.71 8.68 8.71
CA SER A 10 -5.94 7.71 9.77
C SER A 10 -4.74 6.79 9.92
N ASP A 11 -4.25 6.66 11.14
CA ASP A 11 -3.20 5.70 11.46
C ASP A 11 -3.76 4.27 11.52
N VAL A 12 -3.01 3.35 10.92
CA VAL A 12 -3.28 1.92 10.83
C VAL A 12 -2.41 1.20 11.85
N ARG A 13 -2.89 0.11 12.45
CA ARG A 13 -2.11 -0.70 13.39
C ARG A 13 -2.06 -2.15 12.92
N ASP A 14 -0.95 -2.82 13.19
CA ASP A 14 -0.87 -4.28 13.07
C ASP A 14 -1.35 -4.97 14.37
N GLU A 15 -1.39 -6.31 14.36
CA GLU A 15 -1.79 -7.13 15.50
C GLU A 15 -0.90 -6.93 16.74
N ASP A 16 0.39 -6.58 16.53
CA ASP A 16 1.37 -6.30 17.59
C ASP A 16 1.24 -4.86 18.15
N GLY A 17 0.34 -4.04 17.58
CA GLY A 17 0.09 -2.66 18.00
C GLY A 17 1.04 -1.62 17.40
N HIS A 18 1.90 -1.99 16.44
CA HIS A 18 2.76 -1.03 15.73
C HIS A 18 1.93 -0.10 14.86
N VAL A 19 2.24 1.19 14.90
CA VAL A 19 1.47 2.23 14.21
C VAL A 19 2.13 2.58 12.88
N TYR A 20 1.32 2.62 11.83
CA TYR A 20 1.72 2.93 10.46
C TYR A 20 0.89 4.06 9.85
N SER A 21 1.56 4.93 9.11
CA SER A 21 0.92 5.84 8.15
C SER A 21 0.72 5.12 6.82
N ALA A 22 -0.51 5.11 6.31
CA ALA A 22 -0.83 4.53 5.01
C ALA A 22 -0.78 5.57 3.88
N ARG A 23 -0.28 5.16 2.72
CA ARG A 23 -0.29 5.94 1.47
C ARG A 23 -0.70 5.05 0.31
N ALA A 24 -1.58 5.55 -0.55
CA ALA A 24 -1.84 4.93 -1.85
C ALA A 24 -0.82 5.43 -2.86
N MET A 25 -0.14 4.48 -3.49
CA MET A 25 0.82 4.71 -4.54
C MET A 25 0.28 4.18 -5.86
N GLY A 26 0.74 4.78 -6.95
CA GLY A 26 0.31 4.42 -8.28
C GLY A 26 1.47 4.45 -9.26
N ARG A 27 1.42 3.59 -10.26
CA ARG A 27 2.35 3.65 -11.40
C ARG A 27 1.64 3.30 -12.69
N GLN A 28 1.88 4.10 -13.72
CA GLN A 28 1.46 3.75 -15.07
C GLN A 28 2.30 2.60 -15.63
N ARG A 29 1.63 1.55 -16.13
CA ARG A 29 2.29 0.45 -16.82
C ARG A 29 2.84 0.95 -18.15
N LYS A 30 4.13 0.70 -18.39
CA LYS A 30 4.86 1.15 -19.57
C LYS A 30 4.14 0.73 -20.86
N GLY A 31 3.92 1.70 -21.76
CA GLY A 31 3.29 1.47 -23.06
C GLY A 31 1.76 1.33 -23.02
N THR A 32 1.12 1.61 -21.88
CA THR A 32 -0.35 1.54 -21.74
C THR A 32 -0.89 2.73 -20.96
N THR A 33 -2.20 3.00 -21.04
CA THR A 33 -2.88 3.97 -20.17
C THR A 33 -3.19 3.42 -18.78
N VAL A 34 -2.99 2.11 -18.56
CA VAL A 34 -3.37 1.43 -17.31
C VAL A 34 -2.42 1.80 -16.18
N TRP A 35 -2.99 2.06 -15.02
CA TRP A 35 -2.32 2.33 -13.76
C TRP A 35 -2.46 1.15 -12.80
N GLU A 36 -1.37 0.80 -12.14
CA GLU A 36 -1.35 -0.15 -11.04
C GLU A 36 -1.37 0.63 -9.73
N GLY A 37 -2.19 0.19 -8.77
CA GLY A 37 -2.32 0.78 -7.44
C GLY A 37 -1.90 -0.17 -6.33
N TRP A 38 -1.17 0.32 -5.34
CA TRP A 38 -0.82 -0.42 -4.12
C TRP A 38 -0.78 0.51 -2.91
N LEU A 39 -0.67 -0.08 -1.72
CA LEU A 39 -0.57 0.64 -0.47
C LEU A 39 0.85 0.52 0.10
N GLU A 40 1.35 1.64 0.62
CA GLU A 40 2.59 1.72 1.38
C GLU A 40 2.31 2.12 2.82
N PHE A 41 2.99 1.44 3.75
CA PHE A 41 2.82 1.61 5.18
C PHE A 41 4.15 2.00 5.80
N SER A 42 4.25 3.26 6.21
CA SER A 42 5.43 3.84 6.86
C SER A 42 5.28 3.76 8.38
N PRO A 43 6.20 3.10 9.10
CA PRO A 43 6.12 3.01 10.56
C PRO A 43 6.37 4.37 11.21
N ARG A 44 5.52 4.74 12.18
CA ARG A 44 5.61 6.01 12.92
C ARG A 44 6.70 6.04 14.00
N GLY A 45 7.08 4.88 14.53
CA GLY A 45 7.96 4.75 15.71
C GLY A 45 9.46 4.94 15.49
N GLY A 46 9.90 5.25 14.27
CA GLY A 46 11.33 5.33 13.91
C GLY A 46 12.00 3.95 13.80
N GLY A 47 12.82 3.75 12.78
CA GLY A 47 13.59 2.50 12.59
C GLY A 47 12.83 1.30 11.99
N GLY A 48 11.53 1.43 11.74
CA GLY A 48 10.77 0.38 11.06
C GLY A 48 10.95 0.39 9.54
N VAL A 49 10.76 -0.77 8.91
CA VAL A 49 10.84 -0.94 7.44
C VAL A 49 9.50 -0.58 6.80
N LEU A 50 9.56 0.23 5.73
CA LEU A 50 8.42 0.50 4.83
C LEU A 50 7.82 -0.81 4.34
N ARG A 51 6.52 -1.02 4.56
CA ARG A 51 5.80 -2.20 4.03
C ARG A 51 5.03 -1.80 2.79
N LYS A 52 5.01 -2.66 1.77
CA LYS A 52 4.23 -2.47 0.56
C LYS A 52 3.28 -3.64 0.38
N SER A 53 2.02 -3.37 0.09
CA SER A 53 1.10 -4.41 -0.33
C SER A 53 1.47 -4.89 -1.74
N PRO A 54 0.95 -6.05 -2.18
CA PRO A 54 0.83 -6.36 -3.60
C PRO A 54 0.02 -5.29 -4.35
N ILE A 55 -0.06 -5.42 -5.68
CA ILE A 55 -0.97 -4.61 -6.47
C ILE A 55 -2.41 -4.91 -6.03
N GLU A 56 -3.08 -3.90 -5.50
CA GLU A 56 -4.45 -3.98 -4.98
C GLU A 56 -5.48 -3.72 -6.09
N THR A 57 -5.10 -2.92 -7.09
CA THR A 57 -6.01 -2.57 -8.18
C THR A 57 -5.29 -2.20 -9.47
N THR A 58 -5.99 -2.34 -10.60
CA THR A 58 -5.60 -1.78 -11.89
C THR A 58 -6.71 -0.85 -12.38
N GLN A 59 -6.32 0.34 -12.81
CA GLN A 59 -7.23 1.43 -13.16
C GLN A 59 -6.91 1.98 -14.56
N PRO A 60 -7.90 2.45 -15.32
CA PRO A 60 -7.67 2.92 -16.69
C PRO A 60 -6.90 4.25 -16.77
N ASN A 61 -6.82 5.00 -15.67
CA ASN A 61 -6.09 6.26 -15.55
C ASN A 61 -5.84 6.60 -14.06
N ARG A 62 -5.10 7.69 -13.81
CA ARG A 62 -4.75 8.15 -12.46
C ARG A 62 -5.96 8.63 -11.65
N GLU A 63 -6.96 9.25 -12.30
CA GLU A 63 -8.15 9.80 -11.62
C GLU A 63 -9.01 8.70 -11.02
N ALA A 64 -9.21 7.61 -11.76
CA ALA A 64 -9.88 6.41 -11.26
C ALA A 64 -9.12 5.79 -10.08
N LEU A 65 -7.78 5.87 -10.09
CA LEU A 65 -6.95 5.42 -8.97
C LEU A 65 -7.08 6.31 -7.72
N VAL A 66 -7.20 7.63 -7.90
CA VAL A 66 -7.52 8.55 -6.80
C VAL A 66 -8.89 8.25 -6.21
N TYR A 67 -9.89 8.03 -7.06
CA TYR A 67 -11.24 7.69 -6.62
C TYR A 67 -11.27 6.38 -5.81
N TRP A 68 -10.61 5.33 -6.31
CA TRP A 68 -10.41 4.09 -5.56
C TRP A 68 -9.78 4.34 -4.19
N ALA A 69 -8.68 5.09 -4.14
CA ALA A 69 -7.97 5.38 -2.90
C ALA A 69 -8.83 6.15 -1.90
N SER A 70 -9.64 7.11 -2.37
CA SER A 70 -10.54 7.89 -1.50
C SER A 70 -11.67 7.07 -0.88
N GLY A 71 -12.03 5.93 -1.48
CA GLY A 71 -13.05 5.02 -0.96
C GLY A 71 -12.52 3.99 0.03
N LEU A 72 -11.22 3.94 0.29
CA LEU A 72 -10.64 2.96 1.20
C LEU A 72 -10.86 3.36 2.66
N GLU A 73 -11.48 2.46 3.40
CA GLU A 73 -11.68 2.62 4.83
C GLU A 73 -10.56 1.97 5.64
N ARG A 74 -10.48 2.37 6.91
CA ARG A 74 -9.48 1.87 7.87
C ARG A 74 -9.38 0.34 7.89
N VAL A 75 -10.51 -0.37 7.92
CA VAL A 75 -10.54 -1.84 7.97
C VAL A 75 -9.86 -2.48 6.75
N TYR A 76 -10.00 -1.87 5.58
CA TYR A 76 -9.33 -2.35 4.38
C TYR A 76 -7.81 -2.12 4.47
N LEU A 77 -7.39 -0.97 5.01
CA LEU A 77 -5.98 -0.65 5.22
C LEU A 77 -5.32 -1.60 6.23
N GLU A 78 -6.03 -1.99 7.29
CA GLU A 78 -5.55 -2.95 8.29
C GLU A 78 -5.31 -4.33 7.65
N GLY A 79 -6.28 -4.85 6.89
CA GLY A 79 -6.10 -6.12 6.17
C GLY A 79 -5.04 -6.05 5.07
N ALA A 80 -4.87 -4.91 4.40
CA ALA A 80 -3.81 -4.72 3.42
C ALA A 80 -2.41 -4.64 4.07
N LEU A 81 -2.32 -4.06 5.27
CA LEU A 81 -1.10 -4.07 6.06
C LEU A 81 -0.71 -5.51 6.40
N GLU A 82 -1.63 -6.32 6.93
CA GLU A 82 -1.38 -7.74 7.23
C GLU A 82 -0.80 -8.49 6.01
N ARG A 83 -1.41 -8.33 4.83
CA ARG A 83 -0.88 -8.90 3.57
C ARG A 83 0.53 -8.42 3.25
N ALA A 84 0.82 -7.14 3.45
CA ALA A 84 2.15 -6.57 3.25
C ALA A 84 3.20 -7.11 4.24
N ILE A 85 2.78 -7.40 5.48
CA ILE A 85 3.64 -8.05 6.49
C ILE A 85 3.95 -9.48 6.05
N THR A 86 2.93 -10.26 5.71
CA THR A 86 3.04 -11.67 5.32
C THR A 86 3.83 -11.87 4.03
N ALA A 87 3.54 -11.10 2.97
CA ALA A 87 4.24 -11.22 1.69
C ALA A 87 5.76 -10.99 1.80
N ARG A 88 6.20 -10.11 2.70
CA ARG A 88 7.63 -9.90 2.97
C ARG A 88 8.26 -11.05 3.75
N SER A 89 7.53 -11.66 4.67
CA SER A 89 7.97 -12.87 5.38
C SER A 89 8.19 -14.02 4.41
N GLU A 90 7.28 -14.22 3.46
CA GLU A 90 7.42 -15.21 2.38
C GLU A 90 8.56 -14.88 1.41
N GLY A 91 8.75 -13.61 1.08
CA GLY A 91 9.88 -13.14 0.28
C GLY A 91 11.24 -13.47 0.91
N ARG A 92 11.35 -13.39 2.24
CA ARG A 92 12.56 -13.77 3.00
C ARG A 92 12.74 -15.29 3.08
N ALA A 93 11.66 -16.07 3.13
CA ALA A 93 11.73 -17.53 3.18
C ALA A 93 12.14 -18.17 1.84
N ARG A 94 11.84 -17.55 0.70
CA ARG A 94 12.20 -18.05 -0.64
C ARG A 94 13.64 -17.73 -1.10
N SER A 95 14.49 -17.19 -0.22
CA SER A 95 15.90 -16.86 -0.54
C SER A 95 16.92 -17.74 0.19
N ASN A 96 16.53 -18.91 0.67
CA ASN A 96 17.41 -19.93 1.27
C ASN A 96 17.35 -21.24 0.48
#